data_AF-A0A0Q9KD83-F1
#
_entry.id   AF-A0A0Q9KD83-F1
#
_cell.length_a   1.000
_cell.length_b   1.000
_cell.length_c   1.000
_cell.angle_alpha   90.00
_cell.angle_beta   90.00
_cell.angle_gamma   90.00
#
_symmetry.space_group_name_H-M   'P 1'
#
loop_
_entity.id
_entity.type
_entity.pdbx_description
1 polymer ?
#
loop_
_entity_poly.entity_id
_entity_poly.type
_entity_poly.pdbx_seq_one_letter_code
_entity_poly.pdbx_strand_id
1 'polypeptide(L)'
;MKAVWLSMFIASSVLLAAILLRNKLSWGWLRGFALHLVLAAGLLYLLNYLELVPGIYIPLNPITIGTVLTLGIPGVALIVGLQWVVV
;
A
#
# COMPACT_ATOMS: atom_id res chain seq x y z
N MET A 1 29.04 10.91 5.55
CA MET A 1 27.73 10.85 6.25
C MET A 1 26.68 10.06 5.48
N LYS A 2 26.31 10.41 4.23
CA LYS A 2 25.29 9.67 3.44
C LYS A 2 25.55 8.16 3.30
N ALA A 3 26.81 7.77 3.10
CA ALA A 3 27.20 6.36 2.97
C ALA A 3 26.98 5.54 4.25
N VAL A 4 27.13 6.15 5.43
CA VAL A 4 26.90 5.48 6.73
C VAL A 4 25.40 5.23 6.94
N TRP A 5 24.56 6.21 6.59
CA TRP A 5 23.10 6.04 6.64
C TRP A 5 22.62 4.97 5.66
N LEU A 6 23.17 4.96 4.44
CA LEU A 6 22.82 3.98 3.43
C LEU A 6 23.26 2.56 3.84
N SER A 7 24.48 2.40 4.37
CA SER A 7 24.97 1.10 4.83
C SER A 7 24.16 0.58 6.02
N MET A 8 23.81 1.45 6.97
CA MET A 8 22.97 1.11 8.11
C MET A 8 21.56 0.72 7.67
N PHE A 9 20.97 1.43 6.70
CA PHE A 9 19.67 1.10 6.14
C PHE A 9 19.68 -0.26 5.43
N ILE A 10 20.69 -0.52 4.60
CA ILE A 10 20.85 -1.80 3.90
C ILE A 10 21.03 -2.94 4.91
N ALA A 11 21.95 -2.80 5.88
CA ALA A 11 22.20 -3.82 6.89
C ALA A 11 20.95 -4.13 7.73
N SER A 12 20.22 -3.10 8.16
CA SER A 12 18.99 -3.25 8.95
C SER A 12 17.88 -3.92 8.13
N SER A 13 17.74 -3.56 6.86
CA SER A 13 16.75 -4.18 5.95
C SER A 13 17.06 -5.66 5.70
N VAL A 14 18.33 -6.00 5.50
CA VAL A 14 18.79 -7.39 5.32
C VAL A 14 18.55 -8.21 6.58
N LEU A 15 18.89 -7.68 7.76
CA LEU A 15 18.62 -8.34 9.04
C LEU A 15 17.12 -8.57 9.26
N LEU A 16 16.29 -7.57 8.96
CA LEU A 16 14.84 -7.69 9.06
C LEU A 16 14.31 -8.78 8.11
N ALA A 17 14.76 -8.80 6.86
CA ALA A 17 14.39 -9.83 5.89
C ALA A 17 14.82 -11.23 6.39
N ALA A 18 16.03 -11.37 6.92
CA ALA A 18 16.51 -12.63 7.49
C ALA A 18 15.65 -13.09 8.68
N ILE A 19 15.25 -12.17 9.57
CA ILE A 19 14.34 -12.47 10.69
C ILE A 19 12.96 -12.90 10.16
N LEU A 20 12.39 -12.18 9.19
CA LEU A 20 11.08 -12.52 8.62
C LEU A 20 11.07 -13.93 7.98
N LEU A 21 12.14 -14.28 7.24
CA LEU A 21 12.29 -15.60 6.65
C LEU A 21 12.51 -16.70 7.70
N ARG A 22 13.31 -16.41 8.74
CA ARG A 22 13.63 -17.37 9.81
C ARG A 22 12.44 -17.63 10.73
N ASN A 23 11.68 -16.60 11.06
CA ASN A 23 10.58 -16.67 12.03
C ASN A 23 9.29 -17.26 11.45
N LYS A 24 9.37 -17.89 10.27
CA LYS A 24 8.25 -18.47 9.51
C LYS A 24 7.02 -17.61 9.63
N LEU A 25 7.14 -16.38 9.10
CA LEU A 25 6.05 -15.42 8.97
C LEU A 25 4.77 -16.20 8.68
N SER A 26 3.86 -16.22 9.66
CA SER A 26 2.73 -17.15 9.64
C SER A 26 2.06 -17.01 8.27
N TRP A 27 1.78 -18.14 7.60
CA TRP A 27 1.02 -18.11 6.35
C TRP A 27 -0.29 -17.33 6.51
N GLY A 28 -0.83 -17.25 7.74
CA GLY A 28 -1.96 -16.38 8.07
C GLY A 28 -1.66 -14.88 7.96
N TRP A 29 -0.47 -14.42 8.34
CA TRP A 29 -0.05 -13.03 8.17
C TRP A 29 0.08 -12.67 6.69
N LEU A 30 0.75 -13.53 5.90
CA LEU A 30 0.93 -13.29 4.47
C LEU A 30 -0.41 -13.29 3.72
N ARG A 31 -1.31 -14.20 4.11
CA ARG A 31 -2.68 -14.24 3.59
C ARG A 31 -3.49 -13.01 3.98
N GLY A 32 -3.38 -12.54 5.23
CA GLY A 32 -4.02 -11.30 5.67
C GLY A 32 -3.53 -10.07 4.92
N PHE A 33 -2.21 -9.96 4.73
CA PHE A 33 -1.60 -8.90 3.93
C PHE A 33 -2.04 -8.96 2.46
N ALA A 34 -2.02 -10.14 1.84
CA ALA A 34 -2.47 -10.32 0.47
C ALA A 34 -3.97 -9.97 0.31
N LEU A 35 -4.82 -10.36 1.25
CA LEU A 35 -6.24 -9.98 1.23
C LEU A 35 -6.42 -8.47 1.33
N HIS A 36 -5.69 -7.80 2.22
CA HIS A 36 -5.70 -6.35 2.35
C HIS A 36 -5.32 -5.67 1.03
N LEU A 37 -4.28 -6.17 0.37
CA LEU A 37 -3.75 -5.64 -0.88
C LEU A 37 -4.71 -5.88 -2.06
N VAL A 38 -5.28 -7.08 -2.15
CA VAL A 38 -6.28 -7.44 -3.19
C VAL A 38 -7.57 -6.64 -3.00
N LEU A 39 -8.05 -6.47 -1.78
CA LEU A 39 -9.26 -5.68 -1.50
C LEU A 39 -9.07 -4.22 -1.89
N ALA A 40 -7.92 -3.63 -1.54
CA ALA A 40 -7.59 -2.25 -1.88
C ALA A 40 -7.47 -2.06 -3.41
N ALA A 41 -6.77 -2.97 -4.09
CA ALA A 41 -6.66 -2.96 -5.54
C ALA A 41 -8.03 -3.15 -6.24
N GLY A 42 -8.86 -4.06 -5.70
CA GLY A 42 -10.22 -4.28 -6.18
C GLY A 42 -11.09 -3.04 -6.05
N LEU A 43 -11.02 -2.33 -4.90
CA LEU A 43 -11.71 -1.06 -4.71
C LEU A 43 -11.26 0.01 -5.71
N LEU A 44 -9.95 0.15 -5.93
CA LEU A 44 -9.43 1.08 -6.94
C LEU A 44 -9.94 0.75 -8.34
N TYR A 45 -10.03 -0.53 -8.70
CA TYR A 45 -10.56 -0.98 -9.98
C TYR A 45 -12.06 -0.67 -10.11
N LEU A 46 -12.86 -0.98 -9.08
CA LEU A 46 -14.29 -0.68 -9.05
C LEU A 46 -14.56 0.83 -9.19
N LEU A 47 -13.79 1.67 -8.51
CA LEU A 47 -13.97 3.12 -8.56
C LEU A 47 -13.54 3.73 -9.89
N ASN A 48 -12.36 3.35 -10.42
CA ASN A 48 -11.83 3.99 -11.62
C ASN A 48 -12.35 3.40 -12.93
N TYR A 49 -12.56 2.08 -13.00
CA TYR A 49 -12.88 1.40 -14.27
C TYR A 49 -14.38 1.15 -14.42
N LEU A 50 -15.05 0.77 -13.32
CA LEU A 50 -16.49 0.51 -13.32
C LEU A 50 -17.32 1.75 -12.96
N GLU A 51 -16.65 2.88 -12.67
CA GLU A 51 -17.28 4.16 -12.30
C GLU A 51 -18.37 3.98 -11.23
N LEU A 52 -18.11 3.11 -10.23
CA LEU A 52 -19.08 2.74 -9.20
C LEU A 52 -19.68 3.98 -8.50
N VAL A 53 -18.90 5.06 -8.43
CA VAL A 53 -19.36 6.38 -8.00
C VAL A 53 -19.04 7.40 -9.10
N PRO A 54 -20.05 8.01 -9.73
CA PRO A 54 -19.83 8.99 -10.78
C PRO A 54 -18.99 10.18 -10.29
N GLY A 55 -18.01 10.60 -11.08
CA GLY A 55 -17.14 11.75 -10.76
C GLY A 55 -15.96 11.44 -9.82
N ILE A 56 -15.85 10.20 -9.32
CA ILE A 56 -14.65 9.76 -8.59
C ILE A 56 -13.62 9.21 -9.59
N TYR A 57 -12.41 9.76 -9.56
CA TYR A 57 -11.30 9.32 -10.39
C TYR A 57 -10.02 9.45 -9.57
N ILE A 58 -9.42 8.30 -9.26
CA ILE A 58 -8.19 8.23 -8.48
C ILE A 58 -7.01 8.02 -9.44
N PRO A 59 -6.15 9.02 -9.67
CA PRO A 59 -5.03 8.88 -10.58
C PRO A 59 -4.07 7.79 -10.07
N LEU A 60 -3.69 6.86 -10.95
CA LEU A 60 -2.78 5.76 -10.61
C LEU A 60 -1.33 6.21 -10.82
N ASN A 61 -0.73 6.81 -9.80
CA ASN A 61 0.67 7.23 -9.80
C ASN A 61 1.40 6.60 -8.59
N PRO A 62 2.74 6.67 -8.51
CA PRO A 62 3.50 6.03 -7.44
C PRO A 62 3.08 6.47 -6.03
N ILE A 63 2.60 7.71 -5.87
CA ILE A 63 2.17 8.24 -4.58
C ILE A 63 0.83 7.63 -4.17
N THR A 64 -0.18 7.65 -5.05
CA THR A 64 -1.50 7.08 -4.75
C THR A 64 -1.44 5.58 -4.54
N ILE A 65 -0.67 4.87 -5.38
CA ILE A 65 -0.41 3.44 -5.23
C ILE A 65 0.29 3.18 -3.90
N GLY A 66 1.32 3.94 -3.53
CA GLY A 66 2.00 3.79 -2.25
C GLY A 66 1.07 3.99 -1.05
N THR A 67 0.22 5.01 -1.09
CA THR A 67 -0.77 5.28 -0.03
C THR A 67 -1.79 4.15 0.10
N VAL A 68 -2.31 3.64 -1.01
CA VAL A 68 -3.29 2.56 -1.00
C VAL A 68 -2.67 1.22 -0.62
N LEU A 69 -1.42 0.94 -0.99
CA LEU A 69 -0.73 -0.29 -0.58
C LEU A 69 -0.39 -0.30 0.91
N THR A 70 -0.05 0.86 1.48
CA THR A 70 0.30 0.98 2.89
C THR A 70 -0.93 0.96 3.80
N LEU A 71 -1.99 1.68 3.41
CA LEU A 71 -3.19 1.84 4.23
C LEU A 71 -4.34 0.90 3.83
N GLY A 72 -4.32 0.31 2.64
CA GLY A 72 -5.37 -0.54 2.08
C GLY A 72 -6.67 0.21 1.81
N ILE A 73 -7.79 -0.36 2.27
CA ILE A 73 -9.13 0.23 2.15
C ILE A 73 -9.18 1.65 2.76
N PRO A 74 -8.66 1.90 3.99
CA PRO A 74 -8.49 3.26 4.51
C PRO A 74 -7.73 4.21 3.58
N GLY A 75 -6.74 3.71 2.85
CA GLY A 75 -5.99 4.51 1.87
C GLY A 75 -6.86 4.94 0.70
N VAL A 76 -7.70 4.04 0.18
CA VAL A 76 -8.68 4.39 -0.87
C VAL A 76 -9.67 5.44 -0.35
N ALA A 77 -10.21 5.25 0.86
CA ALA A 77 -11.13 6.20 1.47
C ALA A 77 -10.50 7.59 1.68
N LEU A 78 -9.22 7.63 2.10
CA LEU A 78 -8.46 8.88 2.24
C LEU A 78 -8.36 9.63 0.91
N ILE A 79 -8.01 8.94 -0.18
CA ILE A 79 -7.85 9.58 -1.49
C ILE A 79 -9.20 10.06 -2.03
N VAL A 80 -10.26 9.28 -1.86
CA VAL A 80 -11.63 9.70 -2.21
C VAL A 80 -12.05 10.94 -1.40
N GLY A 81 -11.85 10.93 -0.08
CA GLY A 81 -12.17 12.06 0.78
C GLY A 81 -11.37 13.31 0.41
N LEU A 82 -10.09 13.15 0.06
CA LEU A 82 -9.27 14.25 -0.43
C LEU A 82 -9.81 14.80 -1.74
N GLN A 83 -10.23 13.94 -2.67
CA GLN A 83 -10.84 14.36 -3.92
C GLN A 83 -12.09 15.20 -3.66
N TRP A 84 -12.97 14.79 -2.74
CA TRP A 84 -14.18 15.56 -2.39
C TRP A 84 -13.93 16.88 -1.68
N VAL A 85 -12.80 17.04 -1.01
CA VAL A 85 -12.47 18.28 -0.27
C VAL A 85 -11.73 19.27 -1.17
N VAL A 86 -10.89 18.77 -2.07
CA VAL A 86 -10.01 19.61 -2.90
C VAL A 86 -10.62 19.93 -4.27
N VAL A 87 -11.53 19.09 -4.77
CA VAL A 87 -12.23 19.24 -6.06
C VAL A 87 -13.69 19.60 -5.80
#